data_AF-V6S3Z1-F1
#
_entry.id   AF-V6S3Z1-F1
#
_cell.length_a   1.000
_cell.length_b   1.000
_cell.length_c   1.000
_cell.angle_alpha   90.00
_cell.angle_beta   90.00
_cell.angle_gamma   90.00
#
_symmetry.space_group_name_H-M   'P 1'
#
loop_
_entity.id
_entity.type
_entity.pdbx_description
1 polymer ?
#
loop_
_entity_poly.entity_id
_entity_poly.type
_entity_poly.pdbx_seq_one_letter_code
_entity_poly.pdbx_strand_id
1 'polypeptide(L)'
;MIEELIANYDGFHDALVLNFEYKTNIDLSNDTFKTGINEINLIISCFNLLKDYKRETIKISFTEIDNFKYIKYDGMISDSLIKKENDFTVIDFDPEFLSKDENGKFILGINPNSELQIKFKNLFYEIIE
;
A
#
# COMPACT_ATOMS: atom_id res chain seq x y z
N MET A 1 -2.83 -4.75 -13.33
CA MET A 1 -1.79 -3.98 -12.63
C MET A 1 -1.83 -4.21 -11.13
N ILE A 2 -2.90 -3.86 -10.40
CA ILE A 2 -2.98 -4.20 -8.97
C ILE A 2 -3.10 -5.71 -8.72
N GLU A 3 -3.90 -6.43 -9.52
CA GLU A 3 -4.04 -7.88 -9.41
C GLU A 3 -2.71 -8.61 -9.65
N GLU A 4 -1.88 -8.09 -10.55
CA GLU A 4 -0.54 -8.62 -10.84
C GLU A 4 0.42 -8.38 -9.67
N LEU A 5 0.40 -7.17 -9.09
CA LEU A 5 1.17 -6.85 -7.90
C LEU A 5 0.79 -7.78 -6.73
N ILE A 6 -0.51 -8.02 -6.54
CA ILE A 6 -1.03 -8.92 -5.50
C ILE A 6 -0.59 -10.36 -5.76
N ALA A 7 -0.72 -10.83 -7.00
CA ALA A 7 -0.33 -12.19 -7.36
C ALA A 7 1.18 -12.42 -7.21
N ASN A 8 2.01 -11.41 -7.51
CA ASN A 8 3.46 -11.52 -7.46
C ASN A 8 4.00 -11.49 -6.02
N TYR A 9 3.38 -10.73 -5.12
CA TYR A 9 3.94 -10.41 -3.80
C TYR A 9 3.06 -10.83 -2.61
N ASP A 10 2.07 -11.70 -2.82
CA ASP A 10 1.22 -12.29 -1.77
C ASP A 10 0.60 -11.30 -0.78
N GLY A 11 0.05 -10.19 -1.28
CA GLY A 11 -0.47 -9.15 -0.38
C GLY A 11 0.59 -8.53 0.52
N PHE A 12 1.86 -8.54 0.11
CA PHE A 12 3.01 -7.99 0.82
C PHE A 12 3.31 -8.68 2.15
N HIS A 13 3.04 -9.98 2.26
CA HIS A 13 3.41 -10.78 3.42
C HIS A 13 4.92 -10.68 3.70
N ASP A 14 5.28 -10.42 4.95
CA ASP A 14 6.63 -10.17 5.44
C ASP A 14 7.40 -9.07 4.65
N ALA A 15 6.70 -8.07 4.12
CA ALA A 15 7.34 -6.96 3.45
C ALA A 15 7.93 -5.95 4.43
N LEU A 16 9.11 -5.42 4.12
CA LEU A 16 9.73 -4.33 4.88
C LEU A 16 9.50 -3.01 4.17
N VAL A 17 8.85 -2.06 4.84
CA VAL A 17 8.77 -0.68 4.38
C VAL A 17 10.16 -0.05 4.48
N LEU A 18 10.68 0.46 3.36
CA LEU A 18 11.97 1.15 3.30
C LEU A 18 11.83 2.67 3.27
N ASN A 19 10.83 3.17 2.54
CA ASN A 19 10.63 4.61 2.37
C ASN A 19 9.18 4.96 2.03
N PHE A 20 8.76 6.14 2.46
CA PHE A 20 7.52 6.79 2.05
C PHE A 20 7.81 8.21 1.56
N GLU A 21 7.34 8.53 0.36
CA GLU A 21 7.39 9.90 -0.17
C GLU A 21 5.96 10.38 -0.42
N TYR A 22 5.59 11.46 0.26
CA TYR A 22 4.37 12.18 -0.05
C TYR A 22 4.71 13.34 -0.99
N LYS A 23 4.17 13.31 -2.20
CA LYS A 23 4.27 14.40 -3.16
C LYS A 23 2.95 15.10 -3.26
N THR A 24 3.01 16.42 -3.08
CA THR A 24 1.86 17.28 -3.27
C THR A 24 2.25 18.40 -4.21
N ASN A 25 1.57 18.47 -5.34
CA ASN A 25 1.79 19.52 -6.34
C ASN A 25 1.01 20.79 -5.94
N ILE A 26 1.18 21.23 -4.69
CA ILE A 26 0.51 22.45 -4.20
C ILE A 26 0.98 23.60 -5.06
N ASP A 27 0.03 24.28 -5.70
CA ASP A 27 0.29 25.51 -6.42
C ASP A 27 0.18 26.69 -5.43
N LEU A 28 1.32 27.30 -5.11
CA LEU A 28 1.42 28.48 -4.25
C LEU A 28 1.52 29.79 -5.05
N SER A 29 1.40 29.75 -6.38
CA SER A 29 1.72 30.89 -7.25
C SER A 29 0.79 32.10 -7.12
N ASN A 30 -0.41 31.93 -6.52
CA ASN A 30 -1.46 32.95 -6.50
C ASN A 30 -2.02 33.24 -5.10
N ASP A 31 -1.21 33.14 -4.03
CA ASP A 31 -1.62 33.35 -2.62
C ASP A 31 -2.87 32.55 -2.20
N THR A 32 -3.20 31.51 -2.96
CA THR A 32 -4.35 30.64 -2.78
C THR A 32 -3.84 29.22 -2.71
N PHE A 33 -4.21 28.50 -1.66
CA PHE A 33 -3.84 27.11 -1.51
C PHE A 33 -4.69 26.26 -2.47
N LYS A 34 -4.14 25.92 -3.64
CA LYS A 34 -4.76 24.94 -4.53
C LYS A 34 -4.21 23.56 -4.20
N THR A 35 -5.10 22.65 -3.84
CA THR A 35 -4.77 21.25 -3.60
C THR A 35 -4.22 20.64 -4.89
N GLY A 36 -2.97 20.20 -4.87
CA GLY A 36 -2.34 19.51 -5.99
C GLY A 36 -2.79 18.07 -6.15
N ILE A 37 -2.30 17.41 -7.19
CA ILE A 37 -2.36 15.94 -7.26
C ILE A 37 -1.53 15.40 -6.10
N ASN A 38 -2.17 14.59 -5.27
CA ASN A 38 -1.49 13.84 -4.23
C ASN A 38 -0.99 12.54 -4.84
N GLU A 39 0.31 12.29 -4.73
CA GLU A 39 0.96 11.04 -5.08
C GLU A 39 1.69 10.54 -3.83
N ILE A 40 1.56 9.24 -3.56
CA ILE A 40 2.34 8.57 -2.53
C ILE A 40 3.24 7.56 -3.23
N ASN A 41 4.54 7.64 -2.96
CA ASN A 41 5.46 6.56 -3.32
C ASN A 41 5.79 5.77 -2.07
N LEU A 42 5.63 4.46 -2.17
CA LEU A 42 6.01 3.50 -1.17
C LEU A 42 7.11 2.62 -1.75
N ILE A 43 8.26 2.59 -1.10
CA ILE A 43 9.34 1.66 -1.43
C ILE A 43 9.34 0.55 -0.39
N ILE A 44 9.16 -0.69 -0.83
CA ILE A 44 9.17 -1.87 0.03
C ILE A 44 10.12 -2.94 -0.49
N SER A 45 10.66 -3.73 0.44
CA SER A 45 11.37 -4.96 0.17
C SER A 45 10.49 -6.15 0.51
N CYS A 46 10.08 -6.91 -0.49
CA CYS A 46 9.10 -8.00 -0.37
C CYS A 46 9.55 -9.27 -1.13
N PHE A 47 8.93 -10.40 -0.80
CA PHE A 47 9.20 -11.67 -1.46
C PHE A 47 8.35 -11.84 -2.72
N ASN A 48 8.98 -12.18 -3.84
CA ASN A 48 8.29 -12.50 -5.08
C ASN A 48 7.97 -14.01 -5.13
N LEU A 49 6.69 -14.36 -5.01
CA LEU A 49 6.24 -15.75 -5.04
C LEU A 49 6.56 -16.47 -6.35
N LEU A 50 6.51 -15.75 -7.47
CA LEU A 50 6.74 -16.33 -8.80
C LEU A 50 8.24 -16.57 -9.09
N LYS A 51 9.12 -16.07 -8.22
CA LYS A 51 10.59 -16.23 -8.34
C LYS A 51 11.18 -16.96 -7.14
N ASP A 52 10.49 -18.01 -6.67
CA ASP A 52 10.95 -18.85 -5.56
C ASP A 52 11.26 -18.04 -4.29
N TYR A 53 10.34 -17.12 -3.95
CA TYR A 53 10.49 -16.22 -2.80
C TYR A 53 11.78 -15.39 -2.84
N LYS A 54 12.29 -15.04 -4.03
CA LYS A 54 13.38 -14.08 -4.14
C LYS A 54 12.93 -12.73 -3.57
N ARG A 55 13.77 -12.12 -2.74
CA ARG A 55 13.54 -10.77 -2.25
C ARG A 55 13.83 -9.75 -3.35
N GLU A 56 12.89 -8.84 -3.56
CA GLU A 56 12.98 -7.74 -4.51
C GLU A 56 12.62 -6.44 -3.80
N THR A 57 13.21 -5.33 -4.25
CA THR A 57 12.80 -4.00 -3.83
C THR A 57 11.92 -3.42 -4.92
N ILE A 58 10.71 -3.04 -4.56
CA ILE A 58 9.76 -2.41 -5.47
C ILE A 58 9.38 -1.02 -5.00
N LYS A 59 9.05 -0.18 -5.97
CA LYS A 59 8.41 1.11 -5.74
C LYS A 59 6.98 1.03 -6.23
N ILE A 60 6.05 1.41 -5.37
CA ILE A 60 4.62 1.49 -5.65
C ILE A 60 4.23 2.97 -5.62
N SER A 61 3.69 3.46 -6.74
CA SER A 61 3.21 4.83 -6.89
C SER A 61 1.69 4.83 -6.89
N PHE A 62 1.10 5.47 -5.88
CA PHE A 62 -0.34 5.66 -5.72
C PHE A 62 -0.72 7.08 -6.15
N THR A 63 -1.76 7.22 -6.98
CA THR A 63 -2.25 8.54 -7.42
C THR A 63 -3.76 8.65 -7.27
N GLU A 64 -4.25 9.90 -7.32
CA GLU A 64 -5.64 10.25 -6.98
C GLU A 64 -6.00 9.74 -5.56
N ILE A 65 -5.18 10.14 -4.59
CA ILE A 65 -5.35 9.77 -3.17
C ILE A 65 -6.59 10.45 -2.59
N ASP A 66 -7.49 9.64 -2.02
CA ASP A 66 -8.65 10.09 -1.25
C ASP A 66 -8.30 10.21 0.24
N ASN A 67 -7.57 9.23 0.76
CA ASN A 67 -7.16 9.19 2.16
C ASN A 67 -5.78 8.53 2.30
N PHE A 68 -4.97 9.06 3.21
CA PHE A 68 -3.70 8.48 3.60
C PHE A 68 -3.52 8.62 5.10
N LYS A 69 -3.26 7.49 5.76
CA LYS A 69 -2.94 7.43 7.18
C LYS A 69 -1.54 6.83 7.32
N TYR A 70 -0.66 7.57 7.99
CA TYR A 70 0.67 7.13 8.40
C TYR A 70 0.99 7.80 9.73
N ILE A 71 0.82 7.06 10.83
CA ILE A 71 1.04 7.60 12.19
C ILE A 71 2.44 7.20 12.66
N LYS A 72 2.64 5.89 12.77
CA LYS A 72 3.87 5.27 13.24
C LYS A 72 3.85 3.84 12.75
N TYR A 73 4.60 3.54 11.70
CA TYR A 73 4.68 2.18 11.18
C TYR A 73 6.13 1.73 11.22
N ASP A 74 6.49 1.15 12.36
CA ASP A 74 7.87 0.77 12.68
C ASP A 74 8.12 -0.72 12.37
N GLY A 75 7.11 -1.42 11.83
CA GLY A 75 7.07 -2.86 11.66
C GLY A 75 7.29 -3.35 10.24
N MET A 76 7.46 -4.67 10.12
CA MET A 76 7.24 -5.37 8.85
C MET A 76 5.74 -5.52 8.61
N ILE A 77 5.34 -5.41 7.35
CA ILE A 77 4.01 -5.79 6.89
C ILE A 77 3.89 -7.28 7.06
N SER A 78 3.05 -7.70 8.00
CA SER A 78 2.75 -9.11 8.22
C SER A 78 1.78 -9.61 7.16
N ASP A 79 0.76 -8.83 6.84
CA ASP A 79 -0.18 -9.06 5.74
C ASP A 79 -0.85 -7.72 5.38
N SER A 80 -1.51 -7.62 4.24
CA SER A 80 -2.28 -6.44 3.87
C SER A 80 -3.70 -6.78 3.42
N LEU A 81 -4.66 -5.99 3.89
CA LEU A 81 -6.01 -6.03 3.36
C LEU A 81 -6.09 -5.13 2.14
N ILE A 82 -6.52 -5.71 1.02
CA ILE A 82 -6.76 -4.98 -0.23
C ILE A 82 -8.24 -5.08 -0.57
N LYS A 83 -8.92 -3.94 -0.65
CA LYS A 83 -10.37 -3.87 -0.82
C LYS A 83 -10.76 -2.82 -1.86
N LYS A 84 -11.77 -3.14 -2.68
CA LYS A 84 -12.44 -2.15 -3.55
C LYS A 84 -13.60 -1.47 -2.81
N GLU A 85 -13.64 -0.15 -2.90
CA GLU A 85 -14.70 0.69 -2.35
C GLU A 85 -15.14 1.72 -3.39
N ASN A 86 -16.23 1.45 -4.10
CA ASN A 86 -16.66 2.22 -5.28
C ASN A 86 -15.53 2.32 -6.31
N ASP A 87 -15.16 3.54 -6.72
CA ASP A 87 -14.07 3.81 -7.67
C ASP A 87 -12.67 3.76 -7.03
N PHE A 88 -12.58 3.56 -5.72
CA PHE A 88 -11.34 3.56 -4.97
C PHE A 88 -10.89 2.15 -4.59
N THR A 89 -9.60 2.02 -4.35
CA THR A 89 -8.97 0.87 -3.71
C THR A 89 -8.41 1.34 -2.37
N VAL A 90 -8.62 0.53 -1.33
CA VAL A 90 -7.99 0.69 -0.02
C VAL A 90 -6.95 -0.42 0.11
N ILE A 91 -5.73 -0.06 0.48
CA ILE A 91 -4.75 -0.99 1.03
C ILE A 91 -4.51 -0.60 2.48
N ASP A 92 -4.76 -1.55 3.37
CA ASP A 92 -4.48 -1.46 4.79
C ASP A 92 -3.30 -2.39 5.10
N PHE A 93 -2.16 -1.81 5.45
CA PHE A 93 -0.93 -2.54 5.77
C PHE A 93 -0.83 -2.86 7.27
N ASP A 94 -1.85 -2.50 8.04
CA ASP A 94 -2.03 -2.82 9.45
C ASP A 94 -3.45 -3.38 9.69
N PRO A 95 -3.85 -4.46 8.98
CA PRO A 95 -5.22 -4.95 9.03
C PRO A 95 -5.54 -5.68 10.34
N GLU A 96 -6.82 -5.84 10.64
CA GLU A 96 -7.26 -6.72 11.73
C GLU A 96 -7.20 -8.19 11.29
N PHE A 97 -6.57 -9.05 12.08
CA PHE A 97 -6.57 -10.51 11.88
C PHE A 97 -7.81 -11.11 12.55
N LEU A 98 -8.85 -11.37 11.77
CA LEU A 98 -10.14 -11.81 12.29
C LEU A 98 -10.16 -13.31 12.62
N SER A 99 -9.65 -14.12 11.69
CA SER A 99 -9.59 -15.58 11.82
C SER A 99 -8.66 -16.20 10.76
N LYS A 100 -8.67 -17.54 10.66
CA LYS A 100 -8.08 -18.28 9.54
C LYS A 100 -9.17 -19.06 8.80
N ASP A 101 -9.02 -19.24 7.51
CA ASP A 101 -9.85 -20.15 6.72
C ASP A 101 -9.41 -21.62 6.90
N GLU A 102 -10.10 -22.54 6.23
CA GLU A 102 -9.81 -23.99 6.28
C GLU A 102 -8.43 -24.37 5.74
N ASN A 103 -7.80 -23.49 4.94
CA ASN A 103 -6.45 -23.67 4.40
C ASN A 103 -5.38 -22.96 5.24
N GLY A 104 -5.77 -22.35 6.36
CA GLY A 104 -4.86 -21.62 7.25
C GLY A 104 -4.54 -20.20 6.81
N LYS A 105 -5.17 -19.68 5.74
CA LYS A 105 -4.99 -18.30 5.28
C LYS A 105 -5.73 -17.34 6.19
N PHE A 106 -5.13 -16.20 6.50
CA PHE A 106 -5.77 -15.19 7.34
C PHE A 106 -6.98 -14.56 6.65
N ILE A 107 -8.06 -14.37 7.41
CA ILE A 107 -9.21 -13.56 7.03
C ILE A 107 -8.99 -12.20 7.68
N LEU A 108 -8.86 -11.18 6.84
CA LEU A 108 -8.48 -9.82 7.24
C LEU A 108 -9.69 -8.88 7.27
N GLY A 109 -9.69 -7.95 8.23
CA GLY A 109 -10.67 -6.88 8.38
C GLY A 109 -10.02 -5.49 8.30
N ILE A 110 -10.81 -4.47 7.96
CA ILE A 110 -10.36 -3.07 8.07
C ILE A 110 -10.05 -2.79 9.54
N ASN A 111 -8.85 -2.32 9.83
CA ASN A 111 -8.52 -1.86 11.17
C ASN A 111 -8.91 -0.37 11.30
N PRO A 112 -9.90 -0.02 12.15
CA PRO A 112 -10.29 1.38 12.33
C PRO A 112 -9.15 2.23 12.93
N ASN A 113 -8.20 1.57 13.60
CA ASN A 113 -7.03 2.19 14.18
C ASN A 113 -5.76 2.04 13.33
N SER A 114 -5.85 1.45 12.12
CA SER A 114 -4.72 1.17 11.21
C SER A 114 -3.69 2.27 11.20
N GLU A 115 -2.43 1.97 11.46
CA GLU A 115 -1.37 2.98 11.48
C GLU A 115 -0.80 3.27 10.08
N LEU A 116 -1.12 2.44 9.08
CA LEU A 116 -0.72 2.59 7.68
C LEU A 116 -1.81 2.14 6.71
N GLN A 117 -2.50 3.11 6.10
CA GLN A 117 -3.57 2.86 5.14
C GLN A 117 -3.54 3.88 4.00
N ILE A 118 -3.75 3.40 2.77
CA ILE A 118 -3.80 4.24 1.57
C ILE A 118 -5.07 3.95 0.79
N LYS A 119 -5.86 4.98 0.51
CA LYS A 119 -7.04 4.92 -0.36
C LYS A 119 -6.81 5.75 -1.63
N PHE A 120 -6.87 5.12 -2.78
CA PHE A 120 -6.44 5.68 -4.07
C PHE A 120 -7.26 5.12 -5.24
N LYS A 121 -7.19 5.74 -6.42
CA LYS A 121 -7.81 5.17 -7.64
C LYS A 121 -6.82 4.40 -8.49
N ASN A 122 -5.64 4.96 -8.71
CA ASN A 122 -4.64 4.39 -9.61
C ASN A 122 -3.37 3.99 -8.87
N LEU A 123 -2.75 2.92 -9.35
CA LEU A 123 -1.49 2.39 -8.87
C LEU A 123 -0.61 2.00 -10.05
N PHE A 124 0.67 2.29 -9.92
CA PHE A 124 1.74 1.77 -10.75
C PHE A 124 2.82 1.16 -9.86
N TYR A 125 3.53 0.15 -10.33
CA TYR A 125 4.69 -0.37 -9.62
C TYR A 125 5.83 -0.71 -10.57
N GLU A 126 7.05 -0.61 -10.05
CA GLU A 126 8.28 -1.00 -10.74
C GLU A 126 9.24 -1.70 -9.78
N ILE A 127 10.02 -2.64 -10.31
CA ILE A 127 11.14 -3.27 -9.59
C ILE A 127 12.33 -2.33 -9.70
N ILE A 128 12.92 -1.98 -8.56
CA ILE A 128 14.08 -1.09 -8.50
C ILE A 128 15.37 -1.82 -8.08
N GLU A 129 15.28 -3.01 -7.47
CA GLU A 129 16.42 -3.91 -7.16
C GLU A 129 16.00 -5.39 -7.08
#